data_AF-A0A917J870-F1
#
_entry.id   AF-A0A917J870-F1
#
_cell.length_a   1.000
_cell.length_b   1.000
_cell.length_c   1.000
_cell.angle_alpha   90.00
_cell.angle_beta   90.00
_cell.angle_gamma   90.00
#
_symmetry.space_group_name_H-M   'P 1'
#
loop_
_entity.id
_entity.type
_entity.pdbx_description
1 polymer ?
#
loop_
_entity_poly.entity_id
_entity_poly.type
_entity_poly.pdbx_seq_one_letter_code
_entity_poly.pdbx_strand_id
1 'polypeptide(L)'
;MKKILLLFSLILIALTSFSQITLTPSKSTVASGEEFTVNASGENITAFIGSLNPNFLRPIEVSPKPAEGEIDGGPFTDVKNYNGSNILQTSFKCKLTNGTQLTDGTVKFYVSCNINSLTGLSPVTLNIPVIVIVEHALIGNEAKSGTYYKSCGSGYGSEPYTYTVPANKYKEKTLAEANAKADADLAANGQTLANANRTCKLLYYSDAMSGTFTKNNCPSTYEPGPAVTFSIPARAKTSFNSVAEANVFATQYLNVEGQNYANSNTECIEIRNGYLTTKRNSACDATGEVTAPIFLHNPDLSTIPAGAGASTGIIAYTASTGTTKAASGYYKGLYSPTTDGNYDRIYFIDFNGEITGYTLCQKPTTPTNPVGDAITVTCGRGFSSPGQPQVTSITLKAKTAYSVDVEITGGVIFYNSQSGVIGSASFTAILPAGQTLATEAINFTFPSGGKYRLTNVTANPTMDGTRSIVINAVSTF
;
A
#
# COMPACT_ATOMS: atom_id res chain seq x y z
N MET A 1 -103.68 -26.72 15.86
CA MET A 1 -102.84 -25.89 16.75
C MET A 1 -102.08 -26.70 17.82
N LYS A 2 -102.69 -27.66 18.55
CA LYS A 2 -101.98 -28.50 19.54
C LYS A 2 -100.78 -29.30 18.99
N LYS A 3 -100.85 -29.82 17.75
CA LYS A 3 -99.73 -30.54 17.10
C LYS A 3 -98.56 -29.63 16.68
N ILE A 4 -98.81 -28.34 16.41
CA ILE A 4 -97.76 -27.36 16.08
C ILE A 4 -97.05 -26.87 17.35
N LEU A 5 -97.79 -26.69 18.45
CA LEU A 5 -97.20 -26.31 19.75
C LEU A 5 -96.30 -27.40 20.34
N LEU A 6 -96.68 -28.68 20.18
CA LEU A 6 -95.86 -29.83 20.57
C LEU A 6 -94.58 -29.96 19.73
N LEU A 7 -94.66 -29.64 18.44
CA LEU A 7 -93.48 -29.61 17.55
C LEU A 7 -92.52 -28.48 17.95
N PHE A 8 -93.03 -27.27 18.24
CA PHE A 8 -92.21 -26.16 18.74
C PHE A 8 -91.59 -26.43 20.11
N SER A 9 -92.30 -27.13 21.01
CA SER A 9 -91.79 -27.49 22.33
C SER A 9 -90.73 -28.61 22.25
N LEU A 10 -90.90 -29.63 21.37
CA LEU A 10 -89.85 -30.61 21.09
C LEU A 10 -88.62 -29.99 20.41
N ILE A 11 -88.82 -29.04 19.49
CA ILE A 11 -87.72 -28.31 18.84
C ILE A 11 -86.95 -27.47 19.87
N LEU A 12 -87.63 -26.80 20.80
CA LEU A 12 -87.00 -26.02 21.87
C LEU A 12 -86.29 -26.90 22.91
N ILE A 13 -86.80 -28.10 23.21
CA ILE A 13 -86.16 -29.10 24.09
C ILE A 13 -84.95 -29.75 23.39
N ALA A 14 -85.02 -30.00 22.08
CA ALA A 14 -83.88 -30.47 21.29
C ALA A 14 -82.78 -29.39 21.22
N LEU A 15 -83.13 -28.13 20.98
CA LEU A 15 -82.18 -27.01 20.97
C LEU A 15 -81.52 -26.74 22.33
N THR A 16 -82.21 -27.02 23.45
CA THR A 16 -81.67 -26.85 24.81
C THR A 16 -80.87 -28.05 25.33
N SER A 17 -80.99 -29.23 24.71
CA SER A 17 -80.19 -30.41 25.06
C SER A 17 -78.81 -30.39 24.37
N PHE A 18 -78.70 -29.79 23.18
CA PHE A 18 -77.41 -29.64 22.49
C PHE A 18 -76.52 -28.51 23.05
N SER A 19 -77.07 -27.53 23.77
CA SER A 19 -76.35 -26.35 24.28
C SER A 19 -75.59 -26.56 25.61
N GLN A 20 -75.55 -27.78 26.14
CA GLN A 20 -74.92 -28.09 27.44
C GLN A 20 -73.46 -28.54 27.35
N ILE A 21 -72.97 -28.87 26.15
CA ILE A 21 -71.59 -29.37 25.99
C ILE A 21 -70.61 -28.19 26.07
N THR A 22 -69.65 -28.27 27.00
CA THR A 22 -68.57 -27.28 27.13
C THR A 22 -67.21 -27.93 26.96
N LEU A 23 -66.24 -27.18 26.44
CA LEU A 23 -64.86 -27.61 26.28
C LEU A 23 -63.97 -26.82 27.24
N THR A 24 -63.29 -27.52 28.15
CA THR A 24 -62.42 -26.88 29.16
C THR A 24 -60.99 -27.36 28.97
N PRO A 25 -60.02 -26.44 28.82
CA PRO A 25 -58.61 -26.82 28.78
C PRO A 25 -58.15 -27.27 30.17
N SER A 26 -57.30 -28.29 30.21
CA SER A 26 -56.65 -28.79 31.43
C SER A 26 -55.77 -27.76 32.13
N LYS A 27 -55.35 -26.72 31.40
CA LYS A 27 -54.58 -25.58 31.90
C LYS A 27 -55.20 -24.29 31.37
N SER A 28 -55.32 -23.28 32.23
CA SER A 28 -55.71 -21.93 31.83
C SER A 28 -54.57 -21.15 31.16
N THR A 29 -53.32 -21.58 31.39
CA THR A 29 -52.10 -20.96 30.85
C THR A 29 -51.17 -22.03 30.30
N VAL A 30 -50.62 -21.82 29.09
CA VAL A 30 -49.71 -22.75 28.40
C VAL A 30 -48.56 -21.99 27.76
N ALA A 31 -47.35 -22.57 27.77
CA ALA A 31 -46.23 -22.00 27.02
C ALA A 31 -46.43 -22.19 25.51
N SER A 32 -45.91 -21.27 24.70
CA SER A 32 -45.91 -21.44 23.24
C SER A 32 -45.32 -22.79 22.83
N GLY A 33 -46.10 -23.56 22.09
CA GLY A 33 -45.76 -24.89 21.59
C GLY A 33 -45.87 -26.02 22.62
N GLU A 34 -46.37 -25.75 23.83
CA GLU A 34 -46.74 -26.77 24.81
C GLU A 34 -48.02 -27.50 24.37
N GLU A 35 -48.09 -28.82 24.61
CA GLU A 35 -49.29 -29.62 24.38
C GLU A 35 -50.18 -29.59 25.64
N PHE A 36 -51.48 -29.38 25.46
CA PHE A 36 -52.47 -29.42 26.55
C PHE A 36 -53.70 -30.21 26.15
N THR A 37 -54.36 -30.81 27.14
CA THR A 37 -55.61 -31.57 26.94
C THR A 37 -56.81 -30.64 27.06
N VAL A 38 -57.81 -30.82 26.21
CA VAL A 38 -59.15 -30.23 26.31
C VAL A 38 -60.15 -31.34 26.60
N ASN A 39 -60.96 -31.15 27.64
CA ASN A 39 -61.96 -32.11 28.08
C ASN A 39 -63.36 -31.55 27.79
N ALA A 40 -64.22 -32.40 27.23
CA ALA A 40 -65.63 -32.11 27.09
C ALA A 40 -66.38 -32.41 28.40
N SER A 41 -67.37 -31.60 28.72
CA SER A 41 -68.31 -31.86 29.81
C SER A 41 -69.75 -31.63 29.32
N GLY A 42 -70.73 -32.23 30.00
CA GLY A 42 -72.14 -32.16 29.61
C GLY A 42 -72.59 -33.23 28.60
N GLU A 43 -71.67 -34.08 28.12
CA GLU A 43 -71.99 -35.18 27.22
C GLU A 43 -72.82 -36.28 27.90
N ASN A 44 -73.82 -36.78 27.19
CA ASN A 44 -74.70 -37.86 27.64
C ASN A 44 -75.35 -38.56 26.42
N ILE A 45 -76.24 -39.52 26.66
CA ILE A 45 -76.88 -40.29 25.59
C ILE A 45 -77.74 -39.45 24.62
N THR A 46 -78.21 -38.27 25.04
CA THR A 46 -79.04 -37.38 24.21
C THR A 46 -78.21 -36.39 23.38
N ALA A 47 -76.98 -36.07 23.81
CA ALA A 47 -76.05 -35.20 23.10
C ALA A 47 -74.59 -35.54 23.49
N PHE A 48 -73.77 -35.92 22.51
CA PHE A 48 -72.34 -36.18 22.70
C PHE A 48 -71.54 -35.81 21.44
N ILE A 49 -70.23 -35.55 21.58
CA ILE A 49 -69.36 -35.24 20.45
C ILE A 49 -69.08 -36.54 19.67
N GLY A 50 -69.57 -36.61 18.45
CA GLY A 50 -69.38 -37.76 17.56
C GLY A 50 -68.12 -37.67 16.72
N SER A 51 -67.72 -36.46 16.34
CA SER A 51 -66.45 -36.19 15.66
C SER A 51 -66.05 -34.71 15.76
N LEU A 52 -64.75 -34.46 15.62
CA LEU A 52 -64.17 -33.14 15.47
C LEU A 52 -63.98 -32.87 13.96
N ASN A 53 -64.50 -31.76 13.43
CA ASN A 53 -64.32 -31.36 12.02
C ASN A 53 -62.85 -30.95 11.75
N PRO A 54 -62.36 -30.97 10.48
CA PRO A 54 -60.94 -31.17 10.20
C PRO A 54 -59.97 -30.15 10.84
N ASN A 55 -59.31 -30.64 11.89
CA ASN A 55 -57.91 -30.53 12.33
C ASN A 55 -57.14 -29.18 12.34
N PHE A 56 -57.77 -28.03 12.08
CA PHE A 56 -57.08 -26.75 12.25
C PHE A 56 -57.82 -25.85 13.22
N LEU A 57 -57.15 -25.47 14.30
CA LEU A 57 -57.62 -24.37 15.15
C LEU A 57 -57.55 -23.11 14.29
N ARG A 58 -58.70 -22.48 14.05
CA ARG A 58 -58.70 -21.09 13.57
C ARG A 58 -58.79 -20.20 14.81
N PRO A 59 -57.76 -19.41 15.14
CA PRO A 59 -57.90 -18.40 16.18
C PRO A 59 -58.91 -17.37 15.69
N ILE A 60 -59.90 -17.03 16.50
CA ILE A 60 -60.89 -16.01 16.11
C ILE A 60 -60.75 -14.75 16.97
N GLU A 61 -60.21 -14.83 18.19
CA GLU A 61 -59.98 -13.65 19.03
C GLU A 61 -58.69 -13.82 19.85
N VAL A 62 -57.71 -12.94 19.61
CA VAL A 62 -56.50 -12.82 20.45
C VAL A 62 -56.53 -11.43 21.09
N SER A 63 -56.36 -11.38 22.41
CA SER A 63 -56.34 -10.13 23.17
C SER A 63 -55.05 -10.04 24.01
N PRO A 64 -54.23 -8.98 23.81
CA PRO A 64 -54.40 -7.88 22.85
C PRO A 64 -54.21 -8.33 21.39
N LYS A 65 -54.77 -7.57 20.43
CA LYS A 65 -54.72 -7.91 18.99
C LYS A 65 -53.25 -7.97 18.51
N PRO A 66 -52.80 -9.10 17.89
CA PRO A 66 -51.48 -9.22 17.28
C PRO A 66 -51.17 -8.14 16.25
N ALA A 67 -49.90 -7.74 16.16
CA ALA A 67 -49.38 -6.81 15.17
C ALA A 67 -49.02 -7.48 13.81
N GLU A 68 -49.70 -8.56 13.43
CA GLU A 68 -49.33 -9.60 12.43
C GLU A 68 -48.54 -10.78 13.01
N GLY A 69 -48.87 -11.99 12.53
CA GLY A 69 -48.47 -13.28 13.10
C GLY A 69 -49.71 -14.07 13.55
N GLU A 70 -50.10 -15.06 12.76
CA GLU A 70 -51.24 -15.95 13.06
C GLU A 70 -50.81 -16.90 14.20
N ILE A 71 -51.67 -17.10 15.21
CA ILE A 71 -51.45 -18.18 16.17
C ILE A 71 -51.75 -19.48 15.43
N ASP A 72 -50.73 -20.29 15.17
CA ASP A 72 -50.93 -21.55 14.46
C ASP A 72 -51.36 -22.64 15.44
N GLY A 73 -52.55 -23.19 15.18
CA GLY A 73 -53.01 -24.41 15.82
C GLY A 73 -52.49 -25.65 15.13
N GLY A 74 -51.78 -26.49 15.87
CA GLY A 74 -51.48 -27.84 15.41
C GLY A 74 -52.73 -28.73 15.32
N PRO A 75 -52.62 -29.91 14.66
CA PRO A 75 -53.71 -30.87 14.59
C PRO A 75 -54.09 -31.40 15.98
N PHE A 76 -55.35 -31.83 16.13
CA PHE A 76 -55.77 -32.55 17.32
C PHE A 76 -55.06 -33.91 17.40
N THR A 77 -54.51 -34.23 18.56
CA THR A 77 -53.84 -35.51 18.86
C THR A 77 -54.56 -36.21 20.02
N ASP A 78 -54.36 -37.53 20.17
CA ASP A 78 -54.93 -38.34 21.26
C ASP A 78 -56.44 -38.12 21.47
N VAL A 79 -57.21 -38.11 20.37
CA VAL A 79 -58.66 -37.91 20.39
C VAL A 79 -59.35 -39.16 20.96
N LYS A 80 -60.07 -38.97 22.07
CA LYS A 80 -60.92 -39.97 22.72
C LYS A 80 -62.36 -39.50 22.59
N ASN A 81 -63.25 -40.37 22.16
CA ASN A 81 -64.67 -40.06 21.92
C ASN A 81 -65.57 -40.66 23.00
N TYR A 82 -66.77 -40.09 23.11
CA TYR A 82 -67.84 -40.64 23.96
C TYR A 82 -68.22 -42.07 23.55
N ASN A 83 -68.27 -42.99 24.53
CA ASN A 83 -68.43 -44.44 24.28
C ASN A 83 -69.79 -45.03 24.69
N GLY A 84 -70.84 -44.24 24.95
CA GLY A 84 -72.24 -44.72 25.08
C GLY A 84 -72.60 -45.69 26.22
N SER A 85 -71.67 -46.46 26.77
CA SER A 85 -71.84 -47.56 27.73
C SER A 85 -70.86 -47.48 28.91
N ASN A 86 -69.68 -46.89 28.68
CA ASN A 86 -68.74 -46.47 29.73
C ASN A 86 -68.60 -44.94 29.61
N ILE A 87 -68.70 -44.19 30.70
CA ILE A 87 -68.66 -42.71 30.73
C ILE A 87 -67.23 -42.21 30.47
N LEU A 88 -66.68 -42.46 29.28
CA LEU A 88 -65.47 -41.82 28.80
C LEU A 88 -65.92 -40.54 28.10
N GLN A 89 -65.68 -39.39 28.74
CA GLN A 89 -65.94 -38.08 28.14
C GLN A 89 -64.95 -37.85 26.99
N THR A 90 -65.39 -37.11 25.98
CA THR A 90 -64.55 -36.73 24.85
C THR A 90 -63.39 -35.88 25.34
N SER A 91 -62.17 -36.24 24.94
CA SER A 91 -60.96 -35.48 25.26
C SER A 91 -60.01 -35.51 24.08
N PHE A 92 -59.28 -34.43 23.85
CA PHE A 92 -58.26 -34.38 22.82
C PHE A 92 -57.12 -33.47 23.27
N LYS A 93 -55.96 -33.65 22.67
CA LYS A 93 -54.82 -32.78 22.89
C LYS A 93 -54.68 -31.78 21.75
N CYS A 94 -54.19 -30.60 22.08
CA CYS A 94 -53.88 -29.56 21.11
C CYS A 94 -52.60 -28.82 21.51
N LYS A 95 -52.02 -28.14 20.53
CA LYS A 95 -50.81 -27.32 20.66
C LYS A 95 -51.04 -25.99 19.96
N LEU A 96 -50.73 -24.91 20.65
CA LEU A 96 -50.76 -23.55 20.11
C LEU A 96 -49.33 -23.05 19.97
N THR A 97 -48.93 -22.67 18.77
CA THR A 97 -47.60 -22.07 18.56
C THR A 97 -47.76 -20.58 18.30
N ASN A 98 -47.02 -19.81 19.05
CA ASN A 98 -46.98 -18.37 18.93
C ASN A 98 -45.82 -17.97 18.00
N GLY A 99 -46.10 -17.12 17.00
CA GLY A 99 -45.08 -16.50 16.17
C GLY A 99 -44.12 -15.63 16.98
N THR A 100 -42.97 -15.29 16.42
CA THR A 100 -41.84 -14.60 17.09
C THR A 100 -42.13 -13.19 17.65
N GLN A 101 -43.38 -12.68 17.62
CA GLN A 101 -43.71 -11.26 17.86
C GLN A 101 -44.97 -10.98 18.71
N LEU A 102 -45.56 -11.96 19.41
CA LEU A 102 -46.70 -11.63 20.29
C LEU A 102 -46.22 -11.09 21.66
N THR A 103 -47.18 -10.61 22.44
CA THR A 103 -47.10 -10.31 23.89
C THR A 103 -48.09 -11.22 24.61
N ASP A 104 -47.92 -11.48 25.92
CA ASP A 104 -48.71 -12.51 26.64
C ASP A 104 -50.20 -12.29 26.37
N GLY A 105 -50.87 -13.30 25.82
CA GLY A 105 -52.15 -13.11 25.13
C GLY A 105 -53.20 -14.12 25.54
N THR A 106 -54.43 -13.64 25.77
CA THR A 106 -55.59 -14.52 25.88
C THR A 106 -56.02 -14.93 24.48
N VAL A 107 -56.01 -16.23 24.23
CA VAL A 107 -56.39 -16.84 22.95
C VAL A 107 -57.74 -17.52 23.12
N LYS A 108 -58.71 -17.08 22.32
CA LYS A 108 -60.01 -17.74 22.21
C LYS A 108 -60.13 -18.35 20.82
N PHE A 109 -60.22 -19.68 20.78
CA PHE A 109 -60.42 -20.46 19.56
C PHE A 109 -61.72 -21.25 19.65
N TYR A 110 -62.26 -21.63 18.50
CA TYR A 110 -63.48 -22.42 18.42
C TYR A 110 -63.17 -23.81 17.89
N VAL A 111 -63.72 -24.82 18.53
CA VAL A 111 -63.64 -26.21 18.09
C VAL A 111 -64.98 -26.55 17.44
N SER A 112 -64.94 -26.91 16.16
CA SER A 112 -66.11 -27.34 15.42
C SER A 112 -66.37 -28.82 15.67
N CYS A 113 -67.47 -29.11 16.37
CA CYS A 113 -67.87 -30.44 16.81
C CYS A 113 -69.15 -30.86 16.09
N ASN A 114 -69.19 -32.09 15.58
CA ASN A 114 -70.45 -32.72 15.18
C ASN A 114 -71.05 -33.42 16.40
N ILE A 115 -72.20 -32.93 16.85
CA ILE A 115 -72.92 -33.45 18.01
C ILE A 115 -73.92 -34.49 17.53
N ASN A 116 -73.79 -35.70 18.08
CA ASN A 116 -74.63 -36.84 17.79
C ASN A 116 -75.56 -37.16 18.97
N SER A 117 -76.53 -38.03 18.72
CA SER A 117 -77.51 -38.48 19.72
C SER A 117 -77.82 -39.96 19.54
N LEU A 118 -77.91 -40.71 20.65
CA LEU A 118 -78.34 -42.12 20.62
C LEU A 118 -79.88 -42.24 20.64
N THR A 119 -80.61 -41.13 20.79
CA THR A 119 -82.08 -41.11 20.83
C THR A 119 -82.73 -40.82 19.47
N GLY A 120 -81.96 -40.82 18.39
CA GLY A 120 -82.46 -40.69 17.01
C GLY A 120 -82.64 -39.25 16.52
N LEU A 121 -82.09 -38.26 17.23
CA LEU A 121 -82.04 -36.87 16.75
C LEU A 121 -81.01 -36.71 15.62
N SER A 122 -81.31 -35.87 14.64
CA SER A 122 -80.36 -35.51 13.57
C SER A 122 -79.12 -34.83 14.16
N PRO A 123 -77.90 -35.17 13.66
CA PRO A 123 -76.68 -34.50 14.10
C PRO A 123 -76.70 -32.98 13.88
N VAL A 124 -76.06 -32.25 14.79
CA VAL A 124 -75.92 -30.78 14.74
C VAL A 124 -74.45 -30.41 14.83
N THR A 125 -73.98 -29.48 13.99
CA THR A 125 -72.63 -28.93 14.11
C THR A 125 -72.63 -27.71 15.04
N LEU A 126 -71.79 -27.73 16.08
CA LEU A 126 -71.60 -26.62 17.01
C LEU A 126 -70.14 -26.15 17.00
N ASN A 127 -69.94 -24.84 17.15
CA ASN A 127 -68.63 -24.25 17.39
C ASN A 127 -68.50 -23.89 18.87
N ILE A 128 -67.75 -24.67 19.62
CA ILE A 128 -67.62 -24.51 21.08
C ILE A 128 -66.32 -23.71 21.37
N PRO A 129 -66.38 -22.57 22.09
CA PRO A 129 -65.20 -21.78 22.39
C PRO A 129 -64.32 -22.45 23.45
N VAL A 130 -63.01 -22.33 23.29
CA VAL A 130 -61.99 -22.67 24.28
C VAL A 130 -61.12 -21.43 24.48
N ILE A 131 -60.88 -21.08 25.75
CA ILE A 131 -60.09 -19.90 26.15
C ILE A 131 -58.86 -20.38 26.91
N VAL A 132 -57.68 -19.95 26.46
CA VAL A 132 -56.40 -20.24 27.12
C VAL A 132 -55.47 -19.03 27.00
N ILE A 133 -54.63 -18.81 28.00
CA ILE A 133 -53.56 -17.82 27.96
C ILE A 133 -52.31 -18.48 27.38
N VAL A 134 -51.74 -17.93 26.31
CA VAL A 134 -50.49 -18.41 25.72
C VAL A 134 -49.36 -17.48 26.10
N GLU A 135 -48.35 -18.01 26.79
CA GLU A 135 -47.14 -17.29 27.17
C GLU A 135 -46.07 -17.33 26.06
N HIS A 136 -45.18 -16.33 26.07
CA HIS A 136 -44.10 -16.21 25.10
C HIS A 136 -43.08 -17.33 25.23
N ALA A 137 -42.54 -17.80 24.10
CA ALA A 137 -41.36 -18.64 24.14
C ALA A 137 -40.18 -17.81 24.69
N LEU A 138 -39.52 -18.30 25.74
CA LEU A 138 -38.33 -17.63 26.26
C LEU A 138 -37.11 -17.94 25.39
N ILE A 139 -36.39 -16.90 25.01
CA ILE A 139 -35.15 -16.96 24.24
C ILE A 139 -33.98 -16.93 25.20
N GLY A 140 -33.07 -17.90 25.05
CA GLY A 140 -31.84 -17.95 25.82
C GLY A 140 -30.82 -16.91 25.38
N ASN A 141 -30.02 -16.38 26.31
CA ASN A 141 -28.87 -15.54 25.99
C ASN A 141 -27.85 -16.33 25.15
N GLU A 142 -27.08 -15.60 24.33
CA GLU A 142 -25.86 -16.13 23.73
C GLU A 142 -24.75 -16.22 24.78
N ALA A 143 -23.75 -17.06 24.54
CA ALA A 143 -22.57 -17.10 25.40
C ALA A 143 -21.86 -15.75 25.39
N LYS A 144 -21.65 -15.15 26.57
CA LYS A 144 -20.93 -13.88 26.74
C LYS A 144 -19.68 -14.14 27.59
N SER A 145 -18.55 -13.54 27.23
CA SER A 145 -17.31 -13.68 28.00
C SER A 145 -16.63 -12.33 28.20
N GLY A 146 -16.04 -12.14 29.37
CA GLY A 146 -15.18 -10.99 29.69
C GLY A 146 -13.86 -11.46 30.26
N THR A 147 -12.80 -10.69 30.02
CA THR A 147 -11.47 -10.91 30.63
C THR A 147 -11.22 -9.87 31.70
N TYR A 148 -10.88 -10.34 32.89
CA TYR A 148 -10.72 -9.54 34.10
C TYR A 148 -9.37 -9.83 34.74
N TYR A 149 -8.83 -8.88 35.50
CA TYR A 149 -7.57 -9.02 36.21
C TYR A 149 -7.81 -8.79 37.69
N LYS A 150 -7.14 -9.52 38.57
CA LYS A 150 -7.24 -9.26 40.00
C LYS A 150 -6.69 -7.88 40.33
N SER A 151 -7.42 -7.15 41.17
CA SER A 151 -6.94 -5.91 41.76
C SER A 151 -5.78 -6.22 42.71
N CYS A 152 -4.57 -5.79 42.34
CA CYS A 152 -3.35 -6.00 43.11
C CYS A 152 -2.79 -4.66 43.62
N GLY A 153 -1.95 -4.72 44.66
CA GLY A 153 -1.23 -3.55 45.17
C GLY A 153 -0.17 -3.05 44.17
N SER A 154 0.38 -1.86 44.44
CA SER A 154 1.42 -1.25 43.59
C SER A 154 2.61 -2.19 43.39
N GLY A 155 3.05 -2.36 42.14
CA GLY A 155 4.15 -3.27 41.77
C GLY A 155 3.74 -4.73 41.53
N TYR A 156 2.46 -5.08 41.69
CA TYR A 156 1.95 -6.43 41.47
C TYR A 156 0.81 -6.44 40.43
N GLY A 157 0.63 -7.57 39.76
CA GLY A 157 -0.45 -7.81 38.80
C GLY A 157 -0.85 -9.29 38.79
N SER A 158 -1.81 -9.67 37.95
CA SER A 158 -2.21 -11.07 37.82
C SER A 158 -2.32 -11.51 36.36
N GLU A 159 -2.30 -12.83 36.15
CA GLU A 159 -2.73 -13.41 34.88
C GLU A 159 -4.22 -13.10 34.63
N PRO A 160 -4.65 -13.03 33.35
CA PRO A 160 -6.03 -12.76 32.97
C PRO A 160 -6.97 -13.87 33.44
N TYR A 161 -8.14 -13.52 33.97
CA TYR A 161 -9.24 -14.43 34.28
C TYR A 161 -10.38 -14.22 33.30
N THR A 162 -10.74 -15.26 32.54
CA THR A 162 -11.90 -15.22 31.65
C THR A 162 -13.11 -15.76 32.39
N TYR A 163 -14.13 -14.92 32.55
CA TYR A 163 -15.43 -15.34 33.05
C TYR A 163 -16.39 -15.45 31.87
N THR A 164 -17.08 -16.59 31.77
CA THR A 164 -18.03 -16.89 30.70
C THR A 164 -19.39 -17.16 31.29
N VAL A 165 -20.38 -16.42 30.82
CA VAL A 165 -21.80 -16.70 30.99
C VAL A 165 -22.20 -17.63 29.83
N PRO A 166 -22.47 -18.92 30.08
CA PRO A 166 -22.81 -19.86 29.01
C PRO A 166 -24.13 -19.46 28.33
N ALA A 167 -24.32 -19.94 27.10
CA ALA A 167 -25.58 -19.75 26.39
C ALA A 167 -26.75 -20.41 27.14
N ASN A 168 -27.95 -19.85 27.00
CA ASN A 168 -29.19 -20.31 27.63
C ASN A 168 -29.24 -20.26 29.17
N LYS A 169 -28.29 -19.59 29.84
CA LYS A 169 -28.32 -19.37 31.30
C LYS A 169 -29.44 -18.43 31.73
N TYR A 170 -29.61 -17.34 31.00
CA TYR A 170 -30.70 -16.38 31.14
C TYR A 170 -31.70 -16.56 30.01
N LYS A 171 -32.99 -16.53 30.32
CA LYS A 171 -34.07 -16.75 29.37
C LYS A 171 -35.10 -15.65 29.52
N GLU A 172 -35.30 -14.86 28.47
CA GLU A 172 -36.20 -13.70 28.46
C GLU A 172 -37.10 -13.70 27.24
N LYS A 173 -38.02 -12.73 27.14
CA LYS A 173 -38.94 -12.60 26.01
C LYS A 173 -38.23 -12.25 24.71
N THR A 174 -37.14 -11.49 24.80
CA THR A 174 -36.29 -11.15 23.65
C THR A 174 -34.84 -11.58 23.87
N LEU A 175 -34.12 -11.82 22.77
CA LEU A 175 -32.67 -12.09 22.82
C LEU A 175 -31.90 -10.92 23.44
N ALA A 176 -32.34 -9.68 23.18
CA ALA A 176 -31.70 -8.48 23.70
C ALA A 176 -31.79 -8.40 25.24
N GLU A 177 -32.95 -8.68 25.82
CA GLU A 177 -33.13 -8.72 27.27
C GLU A 177 -32.32 -9.86 27.91
N ALA A 178 -32.30 -11.05 27.30
CA ALA A 178 -31.53 -12.18 27.80
C ALA A 178 -30.02 -11.88 27.77
N ASN A 179 -29.53 -11.28 26.68
CA ASN A 179 -28.15 -10.82 26.56
C ASN A 179 -27.82 -9.71 27.55
N ALA A 180 -28.73 -8.75 27.78
CA ALA A 180 -28.52 -7.70 28.77
C ALA A 180 -28.35 -8.26 30.19
N LYS A 181 -29.09 -9.33 30.57
CA LYS A 181 -28.86 -10.03 31.84
C LYS A 181 -27.53 -10.75 31.90
N ALA A 182 -27.09 -11.36 30.79
CA ALA A 182 -25.76 -11.98 30.69
C ALA A 182 -24.64 -10.94 30.84
N ASP A 183 -24.78 -9.77 30.22
CA ASP A 183 -23.81 -8.68 30.32
C ASP A 183 -23.79 -8.08 31.75
N ALA A 184 -24.94 -7.96 32.40
CA ALA A 184 -25.03 -7.54 33.80
C ALA A 184 -24.36 -8.55 34.76
N ASP A 185 -24.48 -9.85 34.52
CA ASP A 185 -23.77 -10.90 35.26
C ASP A 185 -22.26 -10.77 35.09
N LEU A 186 -21.77 -10.61 33.86
CA LEU A 186 -20.36 -10.33 33.59
C LEU A 186 -19.85 -9.12 34.39
N ALA A 187 -20.59 -8.00 34.36
CA ALA A 187 -20.23 -6.79 35.09
C ALA A 187 -20.22 -6.97 36.61
N ALA A 188 -21.21 -7.69 37.16
CA ALA A 188 -21.35 -7.91 38.60
C ALA A 188 -20.33 -8.92 39.16
N ASN A 189 -20.06 -9.99 38.42
CA ASN A 189 -19.31 -11.15 38.93
C ASN A 189 -17.90 -11.25 38.38
N GLY A 190 -17.61 -10.73 37.19
CA GLY A 190 -16.34 -10.92 36.51
C GLY A 190 -15.13 -10.46 37.34
N GLN A 191 -15.21 -9.25 37.90
CA GLN A 191 -14.13 -8.69 38.74
C GLN A 191 -14.00 -9.42 40.09
N THR A 192 -15.12 -9.74 40.74
CA THR A 192 -15.14 -10.49 42.01
C THR A 192 -14.50 -11.87 41.86
N LEU A 193 -14.85 -12.59 40.78
CA LEU A 193 -14.29 -13.90 40.49
C LEU A 193 -12.81 -13.82 40.10
N ALA A 194 -12.38 -12.80 39.36
CA ALA A 194 -10.95 -12.58 39.11
C ALA A 194 -10.18 -12.35 40.41
N ASN A 195 -10.74 -11.54 41.32
CA ASN A 195 -10.16 -11.29 42.64
C ASN A 195 -10.08 -12.56 43.50
N ALA A 196 -11.04 -13.48 43.40
CA ALA A 196 -11.02 -14.75 44.13
C ALA A 196 -10.08 -15.81 43.52
N ASN A 197 -10.03 -15.91 42.19
CA ASN A 197 -9.38 -17.03 41.48
C ASN A 197 -7.98 -16.73 40.97
N ARG A 198 -7.53 -15.47 40.98
CA ARG A 198 -6.16 -15.10 40.58
C ARG A 198 -5.30 -14.74 41.77
N THR A 199 -3.99 -14.94 41.58
CA THR A 199 -2.95 -14.60 42.56
C THR A 199 -2.16 -13.41 42.02
N CYS A 200 -1.83 -12.47 42.91
CA CYS A 200 -0.96 -11.36 42.58
C CYS A 200 0.49 -11.84 42.49
N LYS A 201 1.16 -11.52 41.40
CA LYS A 201 2.58 -11.77 41.13
C LYS A 201 3.31 -10.44 40.99
N LEU A 202 4.59 -10.43 41.35
CA LEU A 202 5.45 -9.25 41.17
C LEU A 202 5.53 -8.90 39.68
N LEU A 203 5.42 -7.62 39.35
CA LEU A 203 5.62 -7.11 38.00
C LEU A 203 7.06 -6.62 37.85
N TYR A 204 7.73 -7.16 36.84
CA TYR A 204 8.99 -6.63 36.34
C TYR A 204 8.68 -5.68 35.19
N TYR A 205 9.35 -4.53 35.20
CA TYR A 205 9.13 -3.45 34.24
C TYR A 205 10.27 -3.39 33.24
N SER A 206 9.97 -3.04 32.00
CA SER A 206 11.00 -2.76 31.01
C SER A 206 11.76 -1.47 31.33
N ASP A 207 13.02 -1.40 30.91
CA ASP A 207 13.77 -0.16 30.87
C ASP A 207 13.28 0.74 29.72
N ALA A 208 13.73 1.99 29.70
CA ALA A 208 13.52 2.86 28.54
C ALA A 208 14.34 2.33 27.36
N MET A 209 13.75 2.31 26.17
CA MET A 209 14.42 1.85 24.95
C MET A 209 14.18 2.82 23.81
N SER A 210 15.17 2.96 22.94
CA SER A 210 15.05 3.72 21.70
C SER A 210 15.71 2.96 20.56
N GLY A 211 15.21 3.21 19.36
CA GLY A 211 15.76 2.65 18.14
C GLY A 211 15.69 3.68 17.02
N THR A 212 16.62 3.56 16.08
CA THR A 212 16.64 4.36 14.86
C THR A 212 16.10 3.51 13.72
N PHE A 213 15.07 4.02 13.05
CA PHE A 213 14.31 3.29 12.03
C PHE A 213 14.30 4.07 10.73
N THR A 214 14.56 3.38 9.64
CA THR A 214 14.52 3.94 8.28
C THR A 214 13.28 3.40 7.59
N LYS A 215 12.58 4.23 6.82
CA LYS A 215 11.45 3.81 6.00
C LYS A 215 11.85 2.64 5.10
N ASN A 216 11.02 1.61 5.01
CA ASN A 216 11.35 0.42 4.20
C ASN A 216 10.27 0.05 3.18
N ASN A 217 9.26 0.88 3.02
CA ASN A 217 8.16 0.70 2.09
C ASN A 217 8.18 1.69 0.92
N CYS A 218 9.38 2.11 0.49
CA CYS A 218 9.55 2.98 -0.67
C CYS A 218 9.45 2.20 -2.00
N PRO A 219 8.86 2.81 -3.05
CA PRO A 219 8.91 2.26 -4.41
C PRO A 219 10.36 2.07 -4.89
N SER A 220 10.59 1.17 -5.85
CA SER A 220 11.95 0.83 -6.32
C SER A 220 12.73 1.98 -6.94
N THR A 221 12.06 3.08 -7.31
CA THR A 221 12.68 4.30 -7.87
C THR A 221 12.93 5.39 -6.83
N TYR A 222 12.68 5.10 -5.55
CA TYR A 222 12.88 6.02 -4.44
C TYR A 222 13.72 5.35 -3.34
N GLU A 223 14.57 6.14 -2.70
CA GLU A 223 15.27 5.74 -1.48
C GLU A 223 14.51 6.19 -0.24
N PRO A 224 14.73 5.55 0.92
CA PRO A 224 14.23 6.05 2.18
C PRO A 224 14.76 7.45 2.52
N GLY A 225 13.89 8.28 3.11
CA GLY A 225 14.32 9.52 3.76
C GLY A 225 15.20 9.28 5.00
N PRO A 226 15.60 10.35 5.70
CA PRO A 226 16.41 10.26 6.91
C PRO A 226 15.79 9.34 7.95
N ALA A 227 16.62 8.57 8.65
CA ALA A 227 16.15 7.71 9.72
C ALA A 227 15.55 8.52 10.88
N VAL A 228 14.50 8.00 11.50
CA VAL A 228 13.84 8.61 12.66
C VAL A 228 14.07 7.80 13.91
N THR A 229 14.12 8.47 15.06
CA THR A 229 14.23 7.81 16.35
C THR A 229 12.84 7.59 16.93
N PHE A 230 12.53 6.35 17.29
CA PHE A 230 11.34 5.99 18.04
C PHE A 230 11.77 5.50 19.42
N SER A 231 11.08 5.97 20.47
CA SER A 231 11.44 5.67 21.86
C SER A 231 10.22 5.22 22.64
N ILE A 232 10.43 4.22 23.49
CA ILE A 232 9.46 3.77 24.48
C ILE A 232 9.97 4.09 25.88
N PRO A 233 9.15 4.72 26.74
CA PRO A 233 9.57 5.08 28.08
C PRO A 233 9.79 3.83 28.95
N ALA A 234 10.51 4.00 30.05
CA ALA A 234 10.61 2.94 31.06
C ALA A 234 9.22 2.54 31.56
N ARG A 235 9.08 1.27 31.96
CA ARG A 235 7.83 0.65 32.45
C ARG A 235 6.72 0.54 31.39
N ALA A 236 7.03 0.74 30.10
CA ALA A 236 6.05 0.59 29.01
C ALA A 236 5.59 -0.86 28.81
N LYS A 237 6.44 -1.84 29.09
CA LYS A 237 6.09 -3.28 29.07
C LYS A 237 6.36 -3.92 30.42
N THR A 238 5.66 -5.01 30.69
CA THR A 238 5.75 -5.75 31.95
C THR A 238 5.88 -7.25 31.72
N SER A 239 6.49 -7.94 32.67
CA SER A 239 6.61 -9.40 32.76
C SER A 239 6.37 -9.87 34.18
N PHE A 240 5.90 -11.11 34.35
CA PHE A 240 5.83 -11.79 35.65
C PHE A 240 7.09 -12.58 36.01
N ASN A 241 8.05 -12.71 35.09
CA ASN A 241 9.22 -13.57 35.24
C ASN A 241 10.50 -12.78 35.53
N SER A 242 10.81 -11.72 34.75
CA SER A 242 12.02 -10.93 34.94
C SER A 242 12.02 -9.60 34.18
N VAL A 243 12.94 -8.70 34.55
CA VAL A 243 13.22 -7.47 33.78
C VAL A 243 13.71 -7.80 32.37
N ALA A 244 14.54 -8.85 32.22
CA ALA A 244 15.05 -9.28 30.92
C ALA A 244 13.92 -9.67 29.96
N GLU A 245 12.90 -10.40 30.43
CA GLU A 245 11.74 -10.76 29.62
C GLU A 245 10.88 -9.53 29.28
N ALA A 246 10.66 -8.62 30.24
CA ALA A 246 9.97 -7.36 29.95
C ALA A 246 10.72 -6.53 28.87
N ASN A 247 12.05 -6.54 28.92
CA ASN A 247 12.93 -5.90 27.94
C ASN A 247 12.85 -6.58 26.56
N VAL A 248 12.68 -7.91 26.49
CA VAL A 248 12.41 -8.62 25.22
C VAL A 248 11.08 -8.16 24.62
N PHE A 249 10.01 -8.09 25.41
CA PHE A 249 8.71 -7.59 24.94
C PHE A 249 8.77 -6.13 24.48
N ALA A 250 9.52 -5.30 25.21
CA ALA A 250 9.77 -3.91 24.85
C ALA A 250 10.54 -3.80 23.52
N THR A 251 11.56 -4.63 23.32
CA THR A 251 12.34 -4.67 22.07
C THR A 251 11.49 -5.11 20.88
N GLN A 252 10.67 -6.16 21.04
CA GLN A 252 9.76 -6.62 19.99
C GLN A 252 8.76 -5.54 19.58
N TYR A 253 8.16 -4.88 20.57
CA TYR A 253 7.24 -3.77 20.33
C TYR A 253 7.94 -2.57 19.67
N LEU A 254 9.12 -2.20 20.15
CA LEU A 254 9.94 -1.13 19.58
C LEU A 254 10.27 -1.39 18.11
N ASN A 255 10.62 -2.63 17.74
CA ASN A 255 10.96 -2.97 16.36
C ASN A 255 9.76 -2.88 15.42
N VAL A 256 8.58 -3.34 15.85
CA VAL A 256 7.35 -3.29 15.03
C VAL A 256 6.84 -1.85 14.93
N GLU A 257 6.61 -1.20 16.06
CA GLU A 257 6.03 0.14 16.08
C GLU A 257 7.02 1.21 15.61
N GLY A 258 8.32 1.02 15.86
CA GLY A 258 9.36 1.88 15.31
C GLY A 258 9.40 1.85 13.79
N GLN A 259 9.25 0.67 13.18
CA GLN A 259 9.15 0.56 11.72
C GLN A 259 7.84 1.15 11.18
N ASN A 260 6.70 0.89 11.84
CA ASN A 260 5.42 1.52 11.48
C ASN A 260 5.51 3.05 11.55
N TYR A 261 6.11 3.56 12.61
CA TYR A 261 6.34 4.99 12.82
C TYR A 261 7.21 5.58 11.71
N ALA A 262 8.35 4.97 11.37
CA ALA A 262 9.17 5.41 10.25
C ALA A 262 8.40 5.39 8.93
N ASN A 263 7.64 4.32 8.68
CA ASN A 263 6.82 4.18 7.47
C ASN A 263 5.69 5.22 7.36
N SER A 264 5.18 5.76 8.46
CA SER A 264 4.15 6.81 8.45
C SER A 264 4.68 8.24 8.53
N ASN A 265 5.85 8.47 9.13
CA ASN A 265 6.32 9.81 9.49
C ASN A 265 7.53 10.29 8.68
N THR A 266 7.99 9.50 7.72
CA THR A 266 9.08 9.90 6.81
C THR A 266 8.65 9.74 5.35
N GLU A 267 9.28 10.51 4.48
CA GLU A 267 9.04 10.50 3.04
C GLU A 267 10.03 9.58 2.32
N CYS A 268 9.64 9.15 1.13
CA CYS A 268 10.57 8.53 0.18
C CYS A 268 11.20 9.64 -0.65
N ILE A 269 12.52 9.58 -0.82
CA ILE A 269 13.30 10.53 -1.63
C ILE A 269 13.49 9.93 -3.01
N GLU A 270 13.10 10.70 -4.04
CA GLU A 270 13.25 10.29 -5.44
C GLU A 270 14.72 10.10 -5.82
N ILE A 271 15.06 8.95 -6.43
CA ILE A 271 16.40 8.71 -6.96
C ILE A 271 16.57 9.49 -8.26
N ARG A 272 17.54 10.40 -8.29
CA ARG A 272 17.94 11.14 -9.49
C ARG A 272 19.38 10.87 -9.88
N ASN A 273 19.59 10.47 -11.12
CA ASN A 273 20.91 10.27 -11.71
C ASN A 273 21.47 11.60 -12.19
N GLY A 274 22.70 11.92 -11.79
CA GLY A 274 23.40 13.12 -12.24
C GLY A 274 24.14 12.88 -13.55
N TYR A 275 23.92 13.76 -14.52
CA TYR A 275 24.59 13.78 -15.82
C TYR A 275 25.39 15.07 -15.91
N LEU A 276 26.67 14.98 -16.25
CA LEU A 276 27.45 16.18 -16.56
C LEU A 276 27.05 16.66 -17.95
N THR A 277 26.43 17.84 -18.02
CA THR A 277 25.89 18.36 -19.29
C THR A 277 26.54 19.67 -19.68
N THR A 278 26.48 19.98 -20.97
CA THR A 278 26.81 21.30 -21.50
C THR A 278 25.55 21.91 -22.09
N LYS A 279 25.11 23.04 -21.51
CA LYS A 279 24.03 23.87 -22.04
C LYS A 279 24.56 24.71 -23.19
N ARG A 280 23.78 24.83 -24.26
CA ARG A 280 24.06 25.68 -25.42
C ARG A 280 22.94 26.69 -25.65
N ASN A 281 23.29 27.81 -26.28
CA ASN A 281 22.31 28.82 -26.73
C ASN A 281 21.56 28.36 -27.99
N SER A 282 22.14 27.43 -28.75
CA SER A 282 21.58 26.90 -29.98
C SER A 282 21.93 25.42 -30.11
N ALA A 283 21.07 24.63 -30.76
CA ALA A 283 21.19 23.17 -30.74
C ALA A 283 22.53 22.66 -31.29
N CYS A 284 22.91 23.13 -32.49
CA CYS A 284 24.10 22.66 -33.21
C CYS A 284 25.23 23.70 -33.30
N ASP A 285 25.17 24.75 -32.49
CA ASP A 285 26.23 25.76 -32.38
C ASP A 285 26.84 25.70 -30.97
N ALA A 286 28.17 25.71 -30.90
CA ALA A 286 28.92 25.63 -29.65
C ALA A 286 29.06 27.00 -28.96
N THR A 287 28.33 28.03 -29.40
CA THR A 287 28.32 29.34 -28.75
C THR A 287 27.59 29.32 -27.40
N GLY A 288 28.17 30.02 -26.42
CA GLY A 288 27.58 30.18 -25.08
C GLY A 288 27.51 28.89 -24.27
N GLU A 289 28.45 27.97 -24.46
CA GLU A 289 28.50 26.71 -23.71
C GLU A 289 28.75 26.93 -22.21
N VAL A 290 27.87 26.36 -21.38
CA VAL A 290 28.02 26.35 -19.92
C VAL A 290 27.86 24.91 -19.43
N THR A 291 28.88 24.39 -18.73
CA THR A 291 28.84 23.04 -18.17
C THR A 291 28.25 23.05 -16.76
N ALA A 292 27.23 22.23 -16.55
CA ALA A 292 26.57 22.04 -15.26
C ALA A 292 25.96 20.63 -15.15
N PRO A 293 25.86 20.07 -13.93
CA PRO A 293 25.15 18.82 -13.73
C PRO A 293 23.64 19.01 -13.92
N ILE A 294 23.01 18.03 -14.56
CA ILE A 294 21.55 17.90 -14.64
C ILE A 294 21.16 16.56 -14.06
N PHE A 295 20.10 16.56 -13.27
CA PHE A 295 19.61 15.39 -12.54
C PHE A 295 18.27 14.96 -13.11
N LEU A 296 18.17 13.67 -13.47
CA LEU A 296 16.96 13.09 -14.07
C LEU A 296 16.46 11.92 -13.23
N HIS A 297 15.14 11.75 -13.13
CA HIS A 297 14.54 10.59 -12.48
C HIS A 297 14.48 9.39 -13.44
N ASN A 298 15.22 8.33 -13.13
CA ASN A 298 15.30 7.05 -13.86
C ASN A 298 14.99 7.15 -15.37
N PRO A 299 15.73 7.95 -16.15
CA PRO A 299 15.29 8.32 -17.47
C PRO A 299 15.64 7.22 -18.48
N ASP A 300 14.65 6.71 -19.20
CA ASP A 300 14.91 6.03 -20.47
C ASP A 300 15.03 7.06 -21.59
N LEU A 301 16.25 7.57 -21.79
CA LEU A 301 16.54 8.56 -22.83
C LEU A 301 16.65 7.96 -24.23
N SER A 302 16.59 6.62 -24.35
CA SER A 302 16.74 5.91 -25.62
C SER A 302 15.46 5.94 -26.47
N THR A 303 14.31 6.06 -25.81
CA THR A 303 12.97 6.03 -26.42
C THR A 303 12.40 7.41 -26.75
N ILE A 304 13.09 8.47 -26.37
CA ILE A 304 12.70 9.86 -26.69
C ILE A 304 12.70 10.03 -28.23
N PRO A 305 11.70 10.68 -28.85
CA PRO A 305 11.67 10.90 -30.29
C PRO A 305 12.65 12.00 -30.76
N ALA A 306 13.11 11.91 -32.01
CA ALA A 306 13.82 12.98 -32.67
C ALA A 306 12.86 14.12 -33.07
N GLY A 307 13.28 15.38 -32.91
CA GLY A 307 12.44 16.57 -33.06
C GLY A 307 12.10 17.22 -31.71
N ALA A 308 11.37 18.33 -31.72
CA ALA A 308 10.93 19.03 -30.50
C ALA A 308 9.40 18.98 -30.35
N GLY A 309 8.91 18.96 -29.11
CA GLY A 309 7.49 19.15 -28.80
C GLY A 309 6.70 17.89 -28.44
N ALA A 310 7.36 16.76 -28.15
CA ALA A 310 6.72 15.60 -27.53
C ALA A 310 6.70 15.77 -26.01
N SER A 311 5.59 15.46 -25.34
CA SER A 311 5.62 15.27 -23.88
C SER A 311 6.21 13.89 -23.59
N THR A 312 7.32 13.85 -22.86
CA THR A 312 8.02 12.62 -22.47
C THR A 312 7.77 12.25 -21.02
N GLY A 313 7.30 13.19 -20.20
CA GLY A 313 7.19 13.05 -18.75
C GLY A 313 8.53 13.04 -18.02
N ILE A 314 9.66 13.21 -18.72
CA ILE A 314 11.00 13.21 -18.12
C ILE A 314 11.38 14.64 -17.74
N ILE A 315 11.44 14.90 -16.43
CA ILE A 315 11.78 16.22 -15.87
C ILE A 315 13.25 16.28 -15.48
N ALA A 316 13.90 17.40 -15.84
CA ALA A 316 15.27 17.72 -15.53
C ALA A 316 15.39 18.71 -14.36
N TYR A 317 16.31 18.42 -13.45
CA TYR A 317 16.54 19.20 -12.23
C TYR A 317 17.98 19.67 -12.12
N THR A 318 18.19 20.71 -11.31
CA THR A 318 19.53 21.29 -11.04
C THR A 318 20.29 20.61 -9.90
N ALA A 319 19.62 19.74 -9.12
CA ALA A 319 20.20 19.02 -7.99
C ALA A 319 19.59 17.61 -7.86
N SER A 320 20.28 16.72 -7.12
CA SER A 320 19.82 15.36 -6.80
C SER A 320 18.61 15.35 -5.86
N THR A 321 18.34 16.46 -5.16
CA THR A 321 17.20 16.68 -4.25
C THR A 321 16.58 18.06 -4.48
N GLY A 322 15.32 18.27 -4.09
CA GLY A 322 14.61 19.55 -4.25
C GLY A 322 13.81 19.67 -5.56
N THR A 323 13.16 20.82 -5.76
CA THR A 323 12.14 21.04 -6.80
C THR A 323 12.59 21.96 -7.94
N THR A 324 13.81 22.51 -7.86
CA THR A 324 14.33 23.46 -8.84
C THR A 324 14.67 22.78 -10.16
N LYS A 325 13.86 23.10 -11.17
CA LYS A 325 13.96 22.54 -12.51
C LYS A 325 15.10 23.16 -13.31
N ALA A 326 15.63 22.42 -14.27
CA ALA A 326 16.63 22.90 -15.20
C ALA A 326 16.06 24.03 -16.08
N ALA A 327 16.89 25.01 -16.42
CA ALA A 327 16.47 26.09 -17.31
C ALA A 327 16.18 25.57 -18.72
N SER A 328 15.25 26.20 -19.44
CA SER A 328 15.00 25.86 -20.84
C SER A 328 16.26 26.03 -21.71
N GLY A 329 16.41 25.19 -22.72
CA GLY A 329 17.51 25.27 -23.68
C GLY A 329 17.94 23.92 -24.24
N TYR A 330 19.15 23.92 -24.81
CA TYR A 330 19.74 22.78 -25.51
C TYR A 330 20.84 22.15 -24.67
N TYR A 331 20.75 20.84 -24.41
CA TYR A 331 21.64 20.15 -23.48
C TYR A 331 22.32 18.96 -24.14
N LYS A 332 23.65 18.99 -24.14
CA LYS A 332 24.53 17.86 -24.53
C LYS A 332 24.92 17.07 -23.29
N GLY A 333 25.19 15.78 -23.45
CA GLY A 333 25.81 14.95 -22.40
C GLY A 333 24.83 14.22 -21.47
N LEU A 334 23.52 14.36 -21.74
CA LEU A 334 22.48 13.59 -21.04
C LEU A 334 22.46 12.11 -21.47
N TYR A 335 22.92 11.80 -22.68
CA TYR A 335 22.93 10.45 -23.24
C TYR A 335 24.22 10.25 -24.07
N SER A 336 24.89 9.11 -23.91
CA SER A 336 26.13 8.80 -24.63
C SER A 336 26.19 7.34 -25.11
N PRO A 337 25.33 6.93 -26.05
CA PRO A 337 25.46 5.63 -26.71
C PRO A 337 26.56 5.68 -27.77
N THR A 338 27.14 4.53 -28.07
CA THR A 338 28.13 4.36 -29.16
C THR A 338 27.49 4.33 -30.56
N THR A 339 26.16 4.32 -30.65
CA THR A 339 25.40 4.11 -31.91
C THR A 339 25.19 5.36 -32.76
N ASP A 340 25.39 6.56 -32.20
CA ASP A 340 25.12 7.83 -32.90
C ASP A 340 26.31 8.32 -33.77
N GLY A 341 27.38 7.51 -33.85
CA GLY A 341 28.54 7.76 -34.70
C GLY A 341 29.19 9.13 -34.49
N ASN A 342 29.29 9.92 -35.57
CA ASN A 342 29.89 11.26 -35.59
C ASN A 342 28.92 12.39 -35.18
N TYR A 343 27.80 12.08 -34.53
CA TYR A 343 26.84 13.07 -34.06
C TYR A 343 26.79 13.14 -32.54
N ASP A 344 26.58 14.36 -32.02
CA ASP A 344 26.19 14.62 -30.65
C ASP A 344 24.67 14.67 -30.56
N ARG A 345 24.09 13.93 -29.61
CA ARG A 345 22.67 14.02 -29.28
C ARG A 345 22.43 15.19 -28.33
N ILE A 346 21.60 16.14 -28.76
CA ILE A 346 21.29 17.38 -28.03
C ILE A 346 19.81 17.36 -27.67
N TYR A 347 19.50 17.31 -26.37
CA TYR A 347 18.12 17.28 -25.88
C TYR A 347 17.56 18.68 -25.70
N PHE A 348 16.27 18.82 -25.95
CA PHE A 348 15.51 20.04 -25.73
C PHE A 348 14.84 19.97 -24.36
N ILE A 349 15.18 20.90 -23.46
CA ILE A 349 14.47 21.10 -22.19
C ILE A 349 13.60 22.35 -22.34
N ASP A 350 12.30 22.23 -22.05
CA ASP A 350 11.35 23.32 -22.13
C ASP A 350 11.35 24.22 -20.87
N PHE A 351 10.46 25.22 -20.82
CA PHE A 351 10.34 26.14 -19.68
C PHE A 351 9.78 25.46 -18.41
N ASN A 352 9.14 24.30 -18.56
CA ASN A 352 8.67 23.48 -17.45
C ASN A 352 9.73 22.48 -16.98
N GLY A 353 10.95 22.50 -17.54
CA GLY A 353 12.02 21.58 -17.23
C GLY A 353 11.84 20.18 -17.82
N GLU A 354 10.87 19.98 -18.72
CA GLU A 354 10.61 18.69 -19.37
C GLU A 354 11.50 18.51 -20.60
N ILE A 355 12.06 17.31 -20.76
CA ILE A 355 12.75 16.94 -21.99
C ILE A 355 11.69 16.68 -23.06
N THR A 356 11.68 17.44 -24.14
CA THR A 356 10.62 17.37 -25.17
C THR A 356 11.04 16.71 -26.47
N GLY A 357 12.28 16.22 -26.52
CA GLY A 357 12.87 15.55 -27.67
C GLY A 357 14.37 15.76 -27.79
N TYR A 358 14.95 15.35 -28.92
CA TYR A 358 16.36 15.59 -29.22
C TYR A 358 16.61 15.91 -30.71
N THR A 359 17.78 16.48 -31.00
CA THR A 359 18.34 16.55 -32.35
C THR A 359 19.76 16.00 -32.39
N LEU A 360 20.19 15.56 -33.56
CA LEU A 360 21.56 15.13 -33.82
C LEU A 360 22.33 16.27 -34.47
N CYS A 361 23.41 16.69 -33.82
CA CYS A 361 24.30 17.72 -34.33
C CYS A 361 25.63 17.10 -34.71
N GLN A 362 26.18 17.44 -35.87
CA GLN A 362 27.45 16.89 -36.31
C GLN A 362 28.55 17.29 -35.31
N LYS A 363 29.32 16.31 -34.82
CA LYS A 363 30.51 16.59 -34.02
C LYS A 363 31.44 17.48 -34.85
N PRO A 364 32.11 18.47 -34.24
CA PRO A 364 33.12 19.25 -34.94
C PRO A 364 34.11 18.28 -35.59
N THR A 365 34.16 18.26 -36.92
CA THR A 365 35.20 17.52 -37.62
C THR A 365 36.48 18.29 -37.41
N THR A 366 37.38 17.79 -36.55
CA THR A 366 38.76 18.29 -36.52
C THR A 366 39.31 18.19 -37.94
N PRO A 367 39.78 19.29 -38.58
CA PRO A 367 40.30 19.23 -39.93
C PRO A 367 41.42 18.18 -40.00
N THR A 368 41.20 17.11 -40.75
CA THR A 368 42.21 16.09 -41.02
C THR A 368 43.22 16.65 -42.00
N ASN A 369 44.33 17.21 -41.51
CA ASN A 369 45.50 17.46 -42.34
C ASN A 369 46.33 16.16 -42.48
N PRO A 370 46.85 15.83 -43.67
CA PRO A 370 47.48 14.53 -43.94
C PRO A 370 48.76 14.34 -43.12
N VAL A 371 48.88 13.16 -42.51
CA VAL A 371 50.00 12.72 -41.67
C VAL A 371 51.24 12.49 -42.54
N GLY A 372 52.36 13.14 -42.23
CA GLY A 372 53.69 12.71 -42.71
C GLY A 372 54.64 13.76 -43.32
N ASP A 373 54.31 15.05 -43.31
CA ASP A 373 55.25 16.04 -43.86
C ASP A 373 56.29 16.49 -42.83
N ALA A 374 57.57 16.27 -43.16
CA ALA A 374 58.69 16.66 -42.32
C ALA A 374 59.01 18.16 -42.47
N ILE A 375 59.30 18.81 -41.35
CA ILE A 375 59.86 20.17 -41.34
C ILE A 375 61.39 20.05 -41.39
N THR A 376 61.99 20.67 -42.39
CA THR A 376 63.45 20.74 -42.51
C THR A 376 63.94 22.06 -41.95
N VAL A 377 64.91 22.00 -41.03
CA VAL A 377 65.56 23.16 -40.43
C VAL A 377 66.99 23.25 -40.96
N THR A 378 67.33 24.38 -41.59
CA THR A 378 68.67 24.63 -42.14
C THR A 378 69.20 25.97 -41.65
N CYS A 379 70.49 26.02 -41.31
CA CYS A 379 71.18 27.26 -40.95
C CYS A 379 71.96 27.83 -42.14
N GLY A 380 71.81 29.13 -42.40
CA GLY A 380 72.60 29.88 -43.38
C GLY A 380 73.84 30.52 -42.77
N ARG A 381 74.97 30.52 -43.50
CA ARG A 381 76.20 31.21 -43.12
C ARG A 381 76.23 32.62 -43.71
N GLY A 382 76.61 33.60 -42.89
CA GLY A 382 77.05 34.90 -43.35
C GLY A 382 78.36 35.33 -42.68
N PHE A 383 79.06 36.25 -43.32
CA PHE A 383 80.25 36.89 -42.79
C PHE A 383 79.93 38.36 -42.52
N SER A 384 80.09 38.82 -41.28
CA SER A 384 80.31 40.23 -41.02
C SER A 384 81.81 40.51 -41.05
N SER A 385 82.20 41.64 -41.65
CA SER A 385 83.60 42.05 -41.75
C SER A 385 84.13 42.51 -40.38
N PRO A 386 85.40 42.22 -40.00
CA PRO A 386 86.32 41.24 -40.57
C PRO A 386 86.39 39.96 -39.71
N GLY A 387 85.82 38.87 -40.22
CA GLY A 387 86.30 37.51 -39.94
C GLY A 387 85.54 36.65 -38.92
N GLN A 388 84.47 37.15 -38.30
CA GLN A 388 83.67 36.35 -37.37
C GLN A 388 82.55 35.62 -38.15
N PRO A 389 82.48 34.27 -38.11
CA PRO A 389 81.42 33.56 -38.78
C PRO A 389 80.13 33.69 -37.94
N GLN A 390 79.03 34.01 -38.60
CA GLN A 390 77.72 34.22 -37.97
C GLN A 390 76.71 33.25 -38.60
N VAL A 391 75.83 32.66 -37.79
CA VAL A 391 74.56 32.15 -38.32
C VAL A 391 73.75 33.40 -38.65
N THR A 392 73.35 33.58 -39.91
CA THR A 392 72.62 34.80 -40.33
C THR A 392 71.15 34.53 -40.60
N SER A 393 70.77 33.25 -40.74
CA SER A 393 69.38 32.84 -40.91
C SER A 393 69.15 31.40 -40.50
N ILE A 394 67.95 31.13 -40.01
CA ILE A 394 67.34 29.81 -39.95
C ILE A 394 66.21 29.77 -40.98
N THR A 395 66.27 28.80 -41.88
CA THR A 395 65.23 28.56 -42.87
C THR A 395 64.43 27.33 -42.46
N LEU A 396 63.11 27.52 -42.33
CA LEU A 396 62.13 26.48 -42.04
C LEU A 396 61.41 26.13 -43.33
N LYS A 397 61.49 24.87 -43.74
CA LYS A 397 60.81 24.37 -44.95
C LYS A 397 59.87 23.23 -44.59
N ALA A 398 58.59 23.42 -44.87
CA ALA A 398 57.56 22.40 -44.78
C ALA A 398 57.16 21.95 -46.19
N LYS A 399 56.76 20.68 -46.32
CA LYS A 399 56.30 20.14 -47.60
C LYS A 399 54.86 20.58 -47.93
N THR A 400 54.04 20.84 -46.92
CA THR A 400 52.69 21.44 -47.04
C THR A 400 52.46 22.50 -45.98
N ALA A 401 51.45 23.34 -46.18
CA ALA A 401 51.09 24.41 -45.27
C ALA A 401 50.29 23.87 -44.08
N TYR A 402 50.62 24.32 -42.87
CA TYR A 402 49.90 23.94 -41.64
C TYR A 402 48.75 24.91 -41.35
N SER A 403 47.70 24.42 -40.69
CA SER A 403 46.50 25.21 -40.35
C SER A 403 46.64 26.04 -39.07
N VAL A 404 47.76 25.91 -38.38
CA VAL A 404 48.12 26.64 -37.15
C VAL A 404 49.58 27.08 -37.25
N ASP A 405 49.94 28.11 -36.50
CA ASP A 405 51.35 28.51 -36.36
C ASP A 405 52.14 27.37 -35.70
N VAL A 406 53.32 27.07 -36.24
CA VAL A 406 54.23 26.08 -35.68
C VAL A 406 55.44 26.80 -35.14
N GLU A 407 55.60 26.77 -33.82
CA GLU A 407 56.78 27.29 -33.14
C GLU A 407 57.84 26.19 -33.07
N ILE A 408 59.07 26.52 -33.48
CA ILE A 408 60.21 25.61 -33.51
C ILE A 408 61.30 26.20 -32.63
N THR A 409 61.71 25.43 -31.64
CA THR A 409 62.77 25.79 -30.71
C THR A 409 63.95 24.84 -30.88
N GLY A 410 65.17 25.32 -30.67
CA GLY A 410 66.34 24.47 -30.80
C GLY A 410 67.61 25.10 -30.28
N GLY A 411 68.66 24.30 -30.19
CA GLY A 411 70.01 24.74 -29.84
C GLY A 411 70.96 24.71 -31.04
N VAL A 412 71.90 25.64 -31.07
CA VAL A 412 73.06 25.63 -31.96
C VAL A 412 74.30 25.56 -31.09
N ILE A 413 75.12 24.53 -31.27
CA ILE A 413 76.46 24.46 -30.67
C ILE A 413 77.53 24.78 -31.68
N PHE A 414 78.55 25.50 -31.22
CA PHE A 414 79.72 25.91 -31.98
C PHE A 414 80.90 25.07 -31.49
N TYR A 415 81.65 24.47 -32.40
CA TYR A 415 82.80 23.63 -32.05
C TYR A 415 84.00 23.90 -32.94
N ASN A 416 85.19 23.78 -32.37
CA ASN A 416 86.46 23.80 -33.10
C ASN A 416 87.08 22.39 -33.03
N SER A 417 87.65 21.92 -34.13
CA SER A 417 88.32 20.62 -34.20
C SER A 417 89.48 20.45 -33.20
N GLN A 418 90.03 21.54 -32.67
CA GLN A 418 91.15 21.53 -31.74
C GLN A 418 90.73 21.57 -30.25
N SER A 419 89.60 22.19 -29.91
CA SER A 419 89.22 22.49 -28.51
C SER A 419 87.83 21.99 -28.10
N GLY A 420 87.08 21.35 -29.00
CA GLY A 420 85.72 20.88 -28.72
C GLY A 420 84.68 21.98 -28.82
N VAL A 421 83.62 21.90 -28.02
CA VAL A 421 82.54 22.92 -28.00
C VAL A 421 83.09 24.23 -27.46
N ILE A 422 83.02 25.30 -28.26
CA ILE A 422 83.52 26.64 -27.94
C ILE A 422 82.38 27.64 -27.65
N GLY A 423 81.13 27.24 -27.84
CA GLY A 423 79.96 28.06 -27.51
C GLY A 423 78.63 27.37 -27.82
N SER A 424 77.54 27.90 -27.27
CA SER A 424 76.18 27.42 -27.55
C SER A 424 75.18 28.58 -27.49
N ALA A 425 74.11 28.48 -28.28
CA ALA A 425 72.98 29.39 -28.23
C ALA A 425 71.67 28.64 -28.49
N SER A 426 70.54 29.23 -28.10
CA SER A 426 69.20 28.72 -28.38
C SER A 426 68.46 29.65 -29.33
N PHE A 427 67.53 29.09 -30.11
CA PHE A 427 66.62 29.84 -30.95
C PHE A 427 65.17 29.42 -30.76
N THR A 428 64.29 30.35 -31.10
CA THR A 428 62.86 30.14 -31.36
C THR A 428 62.57 30.70 -32.73
N ALA A 429 61.82 29.97 -33.56
CA ALA A 429 61.37 30.43 -34.86
C ALA A 429 59.94 30.00 -35.16
N ILE A 430 59.20 30.80 -35.94
CA ILE A 430 57.79 30.52 -36.24
C ILE A 430 57.59 30.25 -37.73
N LEU A 431 56.90 29.15 -38.07
CA LEU A 431 56.29 28.94 -39.38
C LEU A 431 54.80 29.32 -39.29
N PRO A 432 54.37 30.46 -39.85
CA PRO A 432 52.99 30.91 -39.73
C PRO A 432 52.02 29.97 -40.45
N ALA A 433 50.78 29.90 -39.96
CA ALA A 433 49.70 29.15 -40.59
C ALA A 433 49.55 29.53 -42.06
N GLY A 434 49.39 28.53 -42.93
CA GLY A 434 49.26 28.71 -44.37
C GLY A 434 50.58 28.84 -45.14
N GLN A 435 51.73 28.95 -44.48
CA GLN A 435 53.05 29.08 -45.13
C GLN A 435 53.74 27.71 -45.27
N THR A 436 54.52 27.54 -46.34
CA THR A 436 55.39 26.37 -46.57
C THR A 436 56.88 26.68 -46.40
N LEU A 437 57.23 27.97 -46.30
CA LEU A 437 58.60 28.46 -46.15
C LEU A 437 58.60 29.70 -45.26
N ALA A 438 59.45 29.71 -44.24
CA ALA A 438 59.73 30.89 -43.43
C ALA A 438 61.24 31.02 -43.21
N THR A 439 61.72 32.26 -43.05
CA THR A 439 63.12 32.55 -42.73
C THR A 439 63.19 33.54 -41.59
N GLU A 440 63.97 33.21 -40.58
CA GLU A 440 64.17 34.05 -39.40
C GLU A 440 65.66 34.31 -39.20
N ALA A 441 66.03 35.58 -38.97
CA ALA A 441 67.41 35.98 -38.75
C ALA A 441 67.75 35.87 -37.26
N ILE A 442 68.83 35.17 -36.93
CA ILE A 442 69.24 34.98 -35.54
C ILE A 442 70.71 35.33 -35.40
N ASN A 443 71.00 36.46 -34.77
CA ASN A 443 72.35 37.00 -34.68
C ASN A 443 73.06 36.51 -33.42
N PHE A 444 74.21 35.86 -33.56
CA PHE A 444 75.05 35.47 -32.42
C PHE A 444 76.53 35.72 -32.70
N THR A 445 77.19 36.55 -31.89
CA THR A 445 78.62 36.87 -32.07
C THR A 445 79.53 35.80 -31.44
N PHE A 446 80.41 35.18 -32.23
CA PHE A 446 81.35 34.17 -31.74
C PHE A 446 82.72 34.26 -32.43
N PRO A 447 83.82 33.74 -31.83
CA PRO A 447 85.18 33.79 -32.37
C PRO A 447 85.38 33.05 -33.71
N SER A 448 86.37 33.47 -34.50
CA SER A 448 86.59 33.00 -35.87
C SER A 448 87.12 31.57 -35.95
N GLY A 449 86.53 30.74 -36.82
CA GLY A 449 87.11 29.44 -37.24
C GLY A 449 86.41 28.16 -36.77
N GLY A 450 85.22 28.25 -36.15
CA GLY A 450 84.43 27.09 -35.72
C GLY A 450 83.46 26.54 -36.78
N LYS A 451 83.03 25.28 -36.59
CA LYS A 451 81.89 24.62 -37.24
C LYS A 451 80.67 24.63 -36.31
N TYR A 452 79.48 24.38 -36.85
CA TYR A 452 78.24 24.42 -36.07
C TYR A 452 77.47 23.11 -36.16
N ARG A 453 76.67 22.82 -35.12
CA ARG A 453 75.74 21.69 -35.12
C ARG A 453 74.43 22.08 -34.47
N LEU A 454 73.32 21.74 -35.12
CA LEU A 454 71.98 21.81 -34.52
C LEU A 454 71.81 20.70 -33.48
N THR A 455 71.28 21.06 -32.33
CA THR A 455 71.02 20.15 -31.21
C THR A 455 69.64 20.43 -30.64
N ASN A 456 68.93 19.38 -30.21
CA ASN A 456 67.69 19.49 -29.45
C ASN A 456 66.60 20.34 -30.15
N VAL A 457 66.39 20.14 -31.46
CA VAL A 457 65.33 20.84 -32.20
C VAL A 457 63.97 20.21 -31.88
N THR A 458 63.02 21.01 -31.43
CA THR A 458 61.66 20.62 -31.02
C THR A 458 60.63 21.57 -31.63
N ALA A 459 59.38 21.13 -31.73
CA ALA A 459 58.28 21.94 -32.25
C ALA A 459 57.05 21.87 -31.34
N ASN A 460 56.30 22.97 -31.27
CA ASN A 460 55.07 23.15 -30.52
C ASN A 460 54.02 23.81 -31.44
N PRO A 461 52.79 23.27 -31.58
CA PRO A 461 52.22 22.09 -30.90
C PRO A 461 52.85 20.76 -31.30
N THR A 462 53.11 19.91 -30.30
CA THR A 462 53.35 18.47 -30.53
C THR A 462 51.98 17.85 -30.79
N MET A 463 51.69 17.53 -32.05
CA MET A 463 50.40 16.91 -32.41
C MET A 463 50.24 15.57 -31.64
N ASP A 464 48.99 15.20 -31.33
CA ASP A 464 48.64 14.19 -30.32
C ASP A 464 49.22 12.78 -30.54
N GLY A 465 49.01 11.87 -29.57
CA GLY A 465 49.71 10.61 -29.35
C GLY A 465 49.75 9.55 -30.49
N THR A 466 49.33 9.88 -31.71
CA THR A 466 49.58 9.08 -32.93
C THR A 466 50.22 9.86 -34.09
N ARG A 467 50.48 11.17 -33.95
CA ARG A 467 50.94 12.06 -35.02
C ARG A 467 52.03 13.00 -34.52
N SER A 468 53.30 12.72 -34.80
CA SER A 468 54.41 13.60 -34.43
C SER A 468 54.85 14.48 -35.61
N ILE A 469 55.19 15.75 -35.35
CA ILE A 469 55.93 16.57 -36.32
C ILE A 469 57.33 15.98 -36.44
N VAL A 470 57.68 15.49 -37.63
CA VAL A 470 59.03 14.98 -37.90
C VAL A 470 59.94 16.15 -38.24
N ILE A 471 60.96 16.39 -37.43
CA ILE A 471 61.94 17.46 -37.66
C ILE A 471 63.23 16.85 -38.20
N ASN A 472 63.58 17.22 -39.42
CA ASN A 472 64.86 16.87 -40.03
C ASN A 472 65.80 18.07 -39.90
N ALA A 473 66.69 18.02 -38.92
CA ALA A 473 67.79 18.98 -38.81
C ALA A 473 68.90 18.58 -39.79
N VAL A 474 69.17 19.41 -40.79
CA VAL A 474 70.27 19.18 -41.73
C VAL A 474 71.47 20.00 -41.24
N SER A 475 72.47 19.33 -40.67
CA SER A 475 73.74 19.97 -40.33
C SER A 475 74.60 20.09 -41.59
N THR A 476 74.74 21.30 -42.13
CA THR A 476 75.71 21.56 -43.20
C THR A 476 77.03 22.06 -42.60
N PHE A 477 78.02 21.15 -42.59
CA PHE A 477 79.49 21.31 -42.48
C PHE A 477 80.19 21.66 -41.16
#